data_AF-A0A7Y3L2Q7-F1
#
_entry.id   AF-A0A7Y3L2Q7-F1
#
_cell.length_a   1.000
_cell.length_b   1.000
_cell.length_c   1.000
_cell.angle_alpha   90.00
_cell.angle_beta   90.00
_cell.angle_gamma   90.00
#
_symmetry.space_group_name_H-M   'P 1'
#
loop_
_entity.id
_entity.type
_entity.pdbx_description
1 polymer ?
#
loop_
_entity_poly.entity_id
_entity_poly.type
_entity_poly.pdbx_seq_one_letter_code
_entity_poly.pdbx_strand_id
1 'polypeptide(L)' 'MIRFEIVYTLRASKQRRALEYDPNKARVWKAARKTLAMMEANLRHPGLRTHKFHGQKGPQGQDVFEAYAQNHTPGAHRIF' A
#
# COMPACT_ATOMS: atom_id res chain seq x y z
N MET A 1 -6.75 -20.24 8.50
CA MET A 1 -6.99 -18.80 8.29
C MET A 1 -6.48 -18.47 6.89
N ILE A 2 -7.33 -18.05 5.97
CA ILE A 2 -6.92 -17.68 4.60
C ILE A 2 -6.19 -16.34 4.67
N ARG A 3 -5.01 -16.25 4.06
CA ARG A 3 -4.25 -15.00 3.90
C ARG A 3 -4.24 -14.63 2.43
N PHE A 4 -4.37 -13.34 2.13
CA PHE A 4 -4.19 -12.83 0.79
C PHE A 4 -2.70 -12.84 0.45
N GLU A 5 -2.37 -13.26 -0.77
CA GLU A 5 -1.02 -13.12 -1.31
C GLU A 5 -0.84 -11.72 -1.89
N ILE A 6 0.22 -11.02 -1.48
CA ILE A 6 0.58 -9.73 -2.06
C ILE A 6 1.60 -9.95 -3.18
N VAL A 7 1.16 -9.65 -4.40
CA VAL A 7 2.03 -9.60 -5.57
C VAL A 7 2.35 -8.14 -5.92
N TYR A 8 3.60 -7.88 -6.29
CA TYR A 8 4.06 -6.54 -6.62
C TYR A 8 4.34 -6.40 -8.11
N THR A 9 3.95 -5.27 -8.69
CA THR A 9 4.51 -4.85 -9.97
C THR A 9 6.02 -4.58 -9.84
N LEU A 10 6.74 -4.54 -10.95
CA LEU A 10 8.16 -4.16 -10.96
C LEU A 10 8.38 -2.76 -10.34
N ARG A 11 7.47 -1.82 -10.63
CA ARG A 11 7.50 -0.46 -10.07
C ARG A 11 7.30 -0.48 -8.56
N ALA A 12 6.27 -1.17 -8.07
CA ALA A 12 5.98 -1.28 -6.65
C ALA A 12 7.12 -1.97 -5.89
N SER A 13 7.73 -3.01 -6.47
CA SER A 13 8.90 -3.68 -5.89
C SER A 13 10.09 -2.74 -5.70
N LYS A 14 10.40 -1.90 -6.71
CA LYS A 14 11.47 -0.89 -6.61
C LYS A 14 11.15 0.16 -5.55
N GLN A 15 9.91 0.66 -5.52
CA GLN A 15 9.47 1.65 -4.53
C GLN A 15 9.53 1.09 -3.10
N ARG A 16 9.07 -0.15 -2.90
CA ARG A 16 9.15 -0.85 -1.61
C ARG A 16 10.59 -0.95 -1.12
N ARG A 17 11.51 -1.42 -1.98
CA ARG A 17 12.94 -1.52 -1.64
C ARG A 17 13.54 -0.15 -1.31
N ALA A 18 13.21 0.90 -2.07
CA ALA A 18 13.70 2.25 -1.79
C ALA A 18 13.23 2.76 -0.41
N LEU A 19 12.00 2.45 0.00
CA LEU A 19 11.51 2.78 1.35
C LEU A 19 12.21 1.95 2.43
N GLU A 20 12.43 0.66 2.16
CA GLU A 20 13.02 -0.29 3.11
C GLU A 20 14.50 0.01 3.40
N TYR A 21 15.27 0.42 2.39
CA TYR A 21 16.71 0.63 2.50
C TYR A 21 17.13 2.07 2.78
N ASP A 22 16.22 3.05 2.75
CA ASP A 22 16.52 4.43 3.12
C ASP A 22 16.16 4.69 4.60
N PRO A 23 17.14 4.88 5.51
CA PRO A 23 16.89 5.15 6.92
C PRO A 23 16.02 6.40 7.14
N ASN A 24 16.10 7.40 6.26
CA ASN A 24 15.28 8.62 6.34
C ASN A 24 13.80 8.34 6.04
N LYS A 25 13.49 7.19 5.45
CA LYS A 25 12.13 6.74 5.14
C LYS A 25 11.62 5.68 6.12
N ALA A 26 12.36 5.35 7.18
CA ALA A 26 11.99 4.31 8.13
C ALA A 26 10.56 4.47 8.70
N ARG A 27 10.12 5.71 8.97
CA ARG A 27 8.75 5.99 9.44
C ARG A 27 7.70 5.67 8.38
N VAL A 28 7.97 6.01 7.12
CA VAL A 28 7.09 5.70 5.98
C VAL A 28 7.07 4.19 5.75
N TRP A 29 8.24 3.55 5.77
CA TRP A 29 8.36 2.11 5.60
C TRP A 29 7.61 1.34 6.69
N LYS A 30 7.76 1.72 7.96
CA LYS A 30 7.01 1.10 9.06
C LYS A 30 5.51 1.18 8.84
N ALA A 31 5.02 2.32 8.36
CA ALA A 31 3.61 2.53 8.09
C ALA A 31 3.13 1.70 6.89
N ALA A 32 3.87 1.72 5.77
CA ALA A 32 3.58 0.92 4.59
C ALA A 32 3.58 -0.59 4.91
N ARG A 33 4.58 -1.08 5.63
CA ARG A 33 4.68 -2.48 6.07
C ARG A 33 3.50 -2.90 6.94
N LYS A 34 3.03 -2.02 7.85
CA LYS A 34 1.84 -2.28 8.66
C LYS A 34 0.58 -2.40 7.79
N THR A 35 0.42 -1.51 6.81
CA THR A 35 -0.72 -1.55 5.88
C THR A 35 -0.70 -2.83 5.02
N LEU A 36 0.47 -3.24 4.52
CA LEU A 36 0.62 -4.50 3.79
C LEU A 36 0.24 -5.72 4.66
N ALA A 37 0.70 -5.78 5.91
CA ALA A 37 0.32 -6.85 6.82
C ALA A 37 -1.20 -6.91 7.10
N MET A 38 -1.86 -5.74 7.17
CA MET A 38 -3.33 -5.69 7.26
C MET A 38 -4.00 -6.22 5.99
N MET A 39 -3.47 -5.91 4.80
CA MET A 39 -3.99 -6.41 3.53
C MET A 39 -3.86 -7.94 3.41
N GLU A 40 -2.72 -8.50 3.80
CA GLU A 40 -2.50 -9.96 3.84
C GLU A 40 -3.52 -10.65 4.75
N ALA A 41 -3.90 -10.01 5.86
CA ALA A 41 -4.85 -10.58 6.81
C ALA A 41 -6.32 -10.38 6.41
N ASN A 42 -6.69 -9.17 5.96
CA ASN A 42 -8.07 -8.80 5.64
C ASN A 42 -8.13 -7.50 4.82
N LEU A 43 -8.45 -7.62 3.52
CA LEU A 43 -8.63 -6.46 2.62
C LEU A 43 -9.76 -5.49 3.04
N ARG A 44 -10.69 -5.90 3.90
CA ARG A 44 -11.78 -5.06 4.44
C ARG A 44 -11.48 -4.51 5.83
N HIS A 45 -10.24 -4.61 6.32
CA HIS A 45 -9.88 -4.11 7.63
C HIS A 45 -10.10 -2.58 7.71
N PRO A 46 -10.84 -2.04 8.70
CA PRO A 46 -11.22 -0.62 8.74
C PRO A 46 -10.01 0.32 8.81
N GLY A 47 -8.89 -0.15 9.38
CA GLY A 47 -7.63 0.59 9.42
C GLY A 47 -6.98 0.84 8.05
N LEU A 48 -7.38 0.13 6.99
CA LEU A 48 -6.85 0.35 5.63
C LEU A 48 -7.41 1.61 4.98
N ARG A 49 -8.63 2.02 5.37
CA ARG A 49 -9.34 3.18 4.80
C ARG A 49 -9.26 3.18 3.26
N THR A 50 -9.63 2.07 2.65
CA THR A 50 -9.51 1.89 1.20
C THR A 50 -10.57 2.67 0.45
N HIS A 51 -10.18 3.35 -0.63
CA HIS A 51 -11.08 4.04 -1.53
C HIS A 51 -10.81 3.62 -2.97
N LYS A 52 -11.86 3.54 -3.80
CA LYS A 52 -11.69 3.28 -5.23
C LYS A 52 -10.95 4.46 -5.86
N PHE A 53 -9.86 4.16 -6.54
CA PHE A 53 -9.06 5.14 -7.25
C PHE A 53 -9.55 5.25 -8.71
N HIS A 54 -10.07 6.41 -9.07
CA HIS A 54 -10.66 6.64 -10.39
C HIS A 54 -9.65 7.16 -11.43
N GLY A 55 -8.46 7.59 -11.01
CA GLY A 55 -7.46 8.20 -11.90
C GLY A 55 -6.68 7.21 -12.76
N GLN A 56 -6.75 5.91 -12.46
CA GLN A 56 -6.03 4.87 -13.20
C GLN A 56 -6.78 3.54 -13.14
N LYS A 57 -6.61 2.73 -14.17
CA LYS A 57 -7.02 1.33 -14.21
C LYS A 57 -5.81 0.40 -14.13
N GLY A 58 -6.05 -0.81 -13.62
CA GLY A 58 -5.06 -1.87 -13.61
C GLY A 58 -4.66 -2.29 -15.04
N PRO A 59 -3.59 -3.07 -15.21
CA PRO A 59 -3.06 -3.45 -16.52
C PRO A 59 -4.08 -4.14 -17.45
N GLN A 60 -5.13 -4.74 -16.90
CA GLN A 60 -6.20 -5.39 -17.66
C GLN A 60 -7.55 -4.70 -17.44
N GLY A 61 -7.55 -3.39 -17.12
CA GLY A 61 -8.77 -2.62 -16.91
C GLY A 61 -9.40 -2.77 -15.51
N GLN A 62 -8.71 -3.41 -14.56
CA GLN A 62 -9.23 -3.60 -13.21
C GLN A 62 -9.43 -2.27 -12.48
N ASP A 63 -10.36 -2.27 -11.53
CA ASP A 63 -10.45 -1.21 -10.54
C ASP A 63 -9.21 -1.20 -9.65
N VAL A 64 -8.66 -0.01 -9.42
CA VAL A 64 -7.55 0.22 -8.50
C VAL A 64 -8.14 0.79 -7.21
N PHE A 65 -7.57 0.43 -6.08
CA PHE A 65 -7.96 0.96 -4.77
C PHE A 65 -6.75 1.60 -4.12
N GLU A 66 -6.93 2.76 -3.51
CA GLU A 66 -5.91 3.38 -2.68
C GLU A 66 -6.14 3.08 -1.20
N ALA A 67 -5.08 2.70 -0.49
CA ALA A 67 -5.07 2.55 0.96
C ALA A 67 -4.09 3.54 1.59
N TYR A 68 -4.50 4.15 2.69
CA TYR A 68 -3.69 5.14 3.39
C TYR A 68 -2.66 4.44 4.28
N ALA A 69 -1.38 4.53 3.93
CA ALA A 69 -0.30 4.09 4.80
C ALA A 69 -0.02 5.12 5.90
N GLN A 70 -0.14 6.41 5.58
CA GLN A 70 -0.05 7.50 6.55
C GLN A 70 -1.30 8.38 6.45
N ASN A 71 -1.70 8.96 7.58
CA ASN A 71 -2.83 9.90 7.66
C ASN A 71 -2.38 11.19 8.33
N HIS A 72 -3.06 12.30 8.02
CA HIS A 72 -2.89 13.60 8.69
C HIS A 72 -1.43 14.14 8.68
N THR A 73 -0.70 13.92 7.57
CA THR A 73 0.66 14.46 7.39
C THR A 73 0.86 14.94 5.95
N PRO A 74 1.57 16.06 5.72
CA PRO A 74 1.96 16.46 4.37
C PRO A 74 2.75 15.35 3.68
N GLY A 75 2.41 15.06 2.42
CA GLY A 75 3.06 13.98 1.68
C GLY A 75 2.71 12.57 2.18
N ALA A 76 1.51 12.40 2.76
CA ALA A 76 1.02 11.11 3.23
C ALA A 76 1.18 10.01 2.17
N HIS A 77 1.85 8.92 2.55
CA HIS A 77 2.08 7.78 1.67
C HIS A 77 0.80 6.94 1.48
N ARG A 78 0.54 6.51 0.25
CA ARG A 78 -0.59 5.66 -0.14
C ARG A 78 -0.09 4.45 -0.93
N ILE A 79 -0.81 3.34 -0.83
CA ILE A 79 -0.58 2.11 -1.59
C ILE A 79 -1.72 1.96 -2.59
N PHE A 80 -1.40 1.63 -3.85
CA PHE A 80 -2.32 1.46 -4.98
C PHE A 80 -2.19 0.06 -5.56
#